data_AF-A0A7W7MNT6-F1
#
_entry.id   AF-A0A7W7MNT6-F1
#
_cell.length_a   1.000
_cell.length_b   1.000
_cell.length_c   1.000
_cell.angle_alpha   90.00
_cell.angle_beta   90.00
_cell.angle_gamma   90.00
#
_symmetry.space_group_name_H-M   'P 1'
#
loop_
_entity.id
_entity.type
_entity.pdbx_description
1 polymer ?
#
loop_
_entity_poly.entity_id
_entity_poly.type
_entity_poly.pdbx_seq_one_letter_code
_entity_poly.pdbx_strand_id
1 'polypeptide(L)'
;MRLRLFTTAETPDQADTDDDLITTEELAKMLRVDPSTVRRWRTARPIQGPPFIPLSERVIMYDREDVRIWIAGRRVNPEAA
;
A
#
# COMPACT_ATOMS: atom_id res chain seq x y z
N MET A 1 24.30 37.35 27.85
CA MET A 1 24.37 36.71 26.51
C MET A 1 23.92 35.26 26.69
N ARG A 2 22.77 34.87 26.10
CA ARG A 2 22.67 33.97 24.92
C ARG A 2 23.58 32.73 25.07
N LEU A 3 23.12 31.49 24.99
CA LEU A 3 21.95 30.95 24.32
C LEU A 3 21.68 29.54 24.90
N ARG A 4 20.40 29.14 24.93
CA ARG A 4 19.97 27.76 25.14
C ARG A 4 20.64 26.84 24.10
N LEU A 5 21.06 25.65 24.52
CA LEU A 5 21.12 24.47 23.67
C LEU A 5 20.55 23.30 24.48
N PHE A 6 19.22 23.23 24.57
CA PHE A 6 18.56 21.94 24.74
C PHE A 6 18.60 21.28 23.38
N THR A 7 19.60 20.42 23.16
CA THR A 7 19.54 19.46 22.06
C THR A 7 18.56 18.38 22.49
N THR A 8 17.30 18.51 22.08
CA THR A 8 16.45 17.32 21.95
C THR A 8 17.10 16.49 20.86
N ALA A 9 17.78 15.42 21.25
CA ALA A 9 18.04 14.34 20.32
C ALA A 9 16.66 13.82 19.91
N GLU A 10 16.27 14.09 18.66
CA GLU A 10 15.15 13.42 18.03
C GLU A 10 15.37 11.91 18.19
N THR A 11 14.50 11.27 18.96
CA THR A 11 14.35 9.82 18.96
C THR A 11 14.15 9.39 17.50
N PRO A 12 14.99 8.53 16.91
CA PRO A 12 14.55 7.79 15.74
C PRO A 12 13.61 6.72 16.26
N ASP A 13 12.40 7.15 16.61
CA ASP A 13 11.33 6.25 17.03
C ASP A 13 10.75 5.62 15.77
N GLN A 14 10.60 4.30 15.82
CA GLN A 14 9.93 3.42 14.88
C GLN A 14 10.66 3.08 13.57
N ALA A 15 11.41 1.98 13.64
CA ALA A 15 11.43 1.03 12.53
C ALA A 15 10.02 0.38 12.44
N ASP A 16 9.12 1.02 11.70
CA ASP A 16 7.83 0.45 11.30
C ASP A 16 8.10 -0.69 10.29
N THR A 17 8.40 -1.88 10.80
CA THR A 17 8.60 -3.09 9.97
C THR A 17 7.37 -4.01 9.98
N ASP A 18 6.29 -3.62 10.67
CA ASP A 18 5.04 -4.40 10.74
C ASP A 18 3.89 -3.84 9.86
N ASP A 19 4.10 -2.72 9.16
CA ASP A 19 3.05 -2.02 8.38
C ASP A 19 2.98 -2.42 6.89
N ASP A 20 3.49 -3.62 6.59
CA ASP A 20 3.57 -4.16 5.24
C ASP A 20 2.24 -4.74 4.76
N LEU A 21 1.39 -5.22 5.66
CA LEU A 21 0.06 -5.73 5.29
C LEU A 21 -1.01 -4.66 5.42
N ILE A 22 -1.65 -4.33 4.30
CA ILE A 22 -2.75 -3.37 4.23
C ILE A 22 -4.08 -4.05 3.91
N THR A 23 -5.15 -3.48 4.45
CA THR A 23 -6.53 -3.90 4.20
C THR A 23 -7.02 -3.48 2.81
N THR A 24 -8.20 -3.99 2.42
CA THR A 24 -8.86 -3.57 1.17
C THR A 24 -9.15 -2.06 1.17
N GLU A 25 -9.55 -1.53 2.33
CA GLU A 25 -9.92 -0.14 2.55
C GLU A 25 -8.69 0.78 2.47
N GLU A 26 -7.55 0.36 3.00
CA GLU A 26 -6.29 1.09 2.89
C GLU A 26 -5.72 1.05 1.47
N LEU A 27 -5.77 -0.11 0.80
CA LEU A 27 -5.41 -0.21 -0.60
C LEU A 27 -6.28 0.71 -1.47
N ALA A 28 -7.59 0.75 -1.23
CA ALA A 28 -8.51 1.61 -1.95
C ALA A 28 -8.15 3.09 -1.78
N LYS A 29 -7.85 3.52 -0.55
CA LYS A 29 -7.35 4.88 -0.27
C LYS A 29 -6.04 5.17 -1.00
N MET A 30 -5.10 4.23 -0.99
CA MET A 30 -3.81 4.37 -1.67
C MET A 30 -3.97 4.55 -3.17
N LEU A 31 -4.82 3.74 -3.81
CA LEU A 31 -5.10 3.81 -5.24
C LEU A 31 -6.11 4.90 -5.62
N ARG A 32 -6.68 5.59 -4.63
CA ARG A 32 -7.77 6.58 -4.79
C ARG A 32 -8.98 6.03 -5.55
N VAL A 33 -9.36 4.80 -5.25
CA VAL A 33 -10.56 4.14 -5.78
C VAL A 33 -11.52 3.79 -4.66
N ASP A 34 -12.77 3.46 -5.00
CA ASP A 34 -13.72 2.96 -4.02
C ASP A 34 -13.38 1.50 -3.61
N PRO A 35 -13.51 1.10 -2.32
CA PRO A 35 -13.27 -0.27 -1.89
C PRO A 35 -14.09 -1.33 -2.65
N SER A 36 -15.30 -0.99 -3.13
CA SER A 36 -16.10 -1.88 -3.98
C SER A 36 -15.43 -2.19 -5.31
N THR A 37 -14.62 -1.26 -5.84
CA THR A 37 -13.85 -1.46 -7.08
C THR A 37 -12.75 -2.50 -6.86
N VAL A 38 -12.04 -2.42 -5.73
CA VAL A 38 -11.03 -3.43 -5.35
C VAL A 38 -11.69 -4.81 -5.16
N ARG A 39 -12.86 -4.87 -4.51
CA ARG A 39 -13.64 -6.11 -4.37
C ARG A 39 -14.04 -6.68 -5.73
N ARG A 40 -14.48 -5.83 -6.67
CA ARG A 40 -14.86 -6.20 -8.03
C ARG A 40 -13.68 -6.73 -8.84
N TRP A 41 -12.49 -6.17 -8.68
CA TRP A 41 -11.29 -6.66 -9.36
C TRP A 41 -10.96 -8.11 -8.99
N ARG A 42 -11.13 -8.48 -7.71
CA ARG A 42 -10.91 -9.85 -7.25
C ARG A 42 -11.89 -10.87 -7.84
N THR A 43 -13.12 -10.44 -8.12
CA THR A 43 -14.17 -11.32 -8.69
C THR A 43 -14.22 -11.29 -10.21
N ALA A 44 -13.48 -10.38 -10.86
CA ALA A 44 -13.40 -10.30 -12.31
C ALA A 44 -12.79 -11.58 -12.92
N ARG A 45 -13.14 -11.84 -14.18
CA ARG A 45 -12.58 -12.92 -15.01
C ARG A 45 -12.06 -12.29 -16.30
N PRO A 46 -10.73 -12.21 -16.52
CA PRO A 46 -9.65 -12.67 -15.63
C PRO A 46 -9.57 -11.86 -14.34
N ILE A 47 -8.95 -12.43 -13.30
CA ILE A 47 -8.73 -11.76 -12.01
C ILE A 47 -7.87 -10.51 -12.26
N GLN A 48 -8.27 -9.40 -11.64
CA GLN A 48 -7.58 -8.13 -11.74
C GLN A 48 -7.12 -7.65 -10.35
N GLY A 49 -6.26 -6.63 -10.35
CA GLY A 49 -5.75 -6.02 -9.13
C GLY A 49 -4.40 -6.58 -8.70
N PRO A 50 -3.84 -6.03 -7.60
CA PRO A 50 -2.61 -6.52 -7.01
C PRO A 50 -2.78 -7.91 -6.37
N PRO A 51 -1.68 -8.64 -6.14
CA PRO A 51 -1.69 -9.88 -5.37
C PRO A 51 -2.39 -9.70 -4.02
N PHE A 52 -3.17 -10.68 -3.60
CA PHE A 52 -3.93 -10.62 -2.35
C PHE A 52 -3.74 -11.89 -1.53
N ILE A 53 -3.77 -11.72 -0.21
CA ILE A 53 -3.58 -12.78 0.77
C ILE A 53 -4.92 -13.03 1.47
N PRO A 54 -5.59 -14.16 1.20
CA PRO A 54 -6.80 -14.53 1.93
C PRO A 54 -6.41 -15.07 3.30
N LEU A 55 -6.66 -14.30 4.36
CA LEU A 55 -6.46 -14.75 5.75
C LEU A 55 -7.69 -15.51 6.28
N SER A 56 -8.88 -15.14 5.80
CA SER A 56 -10.14 -15.86 6.04
C SER A 56 -11.14 -15.62 4.92
N GLU A 57 -12.32 -16.21 5.00
CA GLU A 57 -13.40 -15.98 4.02
C GLU A 57 -13.76 -14.50 3.86
N ARG A 58 -13.62 -13.70 4.92
CA ARG A 58 -13.99 -12.26 4.93
C ARG A 58 -12.80 -11.31 5.01
N VAL A 59 -11.62 -11.80 5.41
CA VAL A 59 -10.43 -10.97 5.64
C VAL A 59 -9.43 -11.22 4.52
N ILE A 60 -9.26 -10.20 3.69
CA ILE A 60 -8.26 -10.17 2.62
C ILE A 60 -7.31 -9.02 2.91
N MET A 61 -6.01 -9.32 2.91
CA MET A 61 -4.95 -8.33 3.04
C MET A 61 -4.09 -8.30 1.78
N TYR A 62 -3.28 -7.25 1.70
CA TYR A 62 -2.39 -6.98 0.59
C TYR A 62 -1.03 -6.66 1.16
N ASP A 63 0.01 -7.24 0.58
CA ASP A 63 1.36 -6.78 0.85
C ASP A 63 1.61 -5.46 0.10
N ARG A 64 2.14 -4.47 0.83
CA ARG A 64 2.36 -3.13 0.31
C ARG A 64 3.46 -3.11 -0.75
N GLU A 65 4.49 -3.96 -0.64
CA GLU A 65 5.52 -4.13 -1.65
C GLU A 65 4.93 -4.76 -2.92
N ASP A 66 4.14 -5.82 -2.80
CA ASP A 66 3.46 -6.45 -3.93
C ASP A 66 2.58 -5.45 -4.69
N VAL A 67 1.85 -4.61 -3.96
CA VAL A 67 1.03 -3.54 -4.55
C VAL A 67 1.90 -2.56 -5.34
N ARG A 68 3.05 -2.14 -4.80
CA ARG A 68 3.97 -1.23 -5.50
C ARG A 68 4.54 -1.88 -6.77
N ILE A 69 4.96 -3.15 -6.70
CA ILE A 69 5.45 -3.92 -7.85
C ILE A 69 4.36 -4.01 -8.93
N TRP A 70 3.12 -4.29 -8.53
CA TRP A 70 1.97 -4.34 -9.43
C TRP A 70 1.69 -3.01 -10.12
N ILE A 71 1.78 -1.88 -9.40
CA ILE A 71 1.64 -0.54 -9.98
C ILE A 71 2.78 -0.30 -10.99
N ALA A 72 4.02 -0.62 -10.62
CA ALA A 72 5.18 -0.42 -11.47
C ALA A 72 5.07 -1.22 -12.79
N GLY A 73 4.61 -2.47 -12.73
CA GLY A 73 4.41 -3.32 -13.92
C GLY A 73 3.30 -2.83 -14.86
N ARG A 74 2.39 -1.95 -14.38
CA ARG A 74 1.33 -1.35 -15.19
C ARG A 74 1.68 0.02 -15.75
N ARG A 75 2.86 0.56 -15.41
CA ARG A 75 3.30 1.85 -15.90
C ARG A 75 3.54 1.77 -17.40
N VAL A 76 2.70 2.43 -18.19
CA VAL A 76 2.93 2.64 -19.62
C VAL A 76 3.86 3.82 -19.79
N ASN A 77 5.01 3.61 -20.46
CA ASN A 77 5.88 4.71 -20.86
C ASN A 77 5.43 5.23 -22.23
N PRO A 78 4.96 6.48 -22.35
CA PRO A 78 4.47 7.03 -23.62
C PRO A 78 5.54 7.08 -24.73
N GLU A 79 6.82 7.11 -24.38
CA GLU A 79 7.91 7.13 -25.37
C GLU A 79 8.22 5.76 -25.97
N ALA A 80 7.63 4.69 -25.44
CA ALA A 80 7.84 3.31 -25.89
C ALA A 80 6.64 2.73 -26.67
N ALA A 81 5.65 3.56 -27.02
CA ALA A 81 4.41 3.17 -27.68
C ALA A 81 4.39 3.52 -29.18
#